data_AF-C2EQ52-F1
#
_entry.id   AF-C2EQ52-F1
#
_cell.length_a   1.000
_cell.length_b   1.000
_cell.length_c   1.000
_cell.angle_alpha   90.00
_cell.angle_beta   90.00
_cell.angle_gamma   90.00
#
_symmetry.space_group_name_H-M   'P 1'
#
loop_
_entity.id
_entity.type
_entity.pdbx_description
1 polymer ?
#
loop_
_entity_poly.entity_id
_entity_poly.type
_entity_poly.pdbx_seq_one_letter_code
_entity_poly.pdbx_strand_id
1 'polypeptide(L)'
;MKRRKYLSLYIVTVVAIFVAIMAYVRFDNSREVRRSFYLHWQRYYVVEMKSDEKYVNTTPHTDKKVALSEGQGYGMYIAALAAERKWGHQKDFEQLNNFYLKHRDTVNKKKTMLMSWRAIEKKGKWSIDKNSATDGDLFIAQALLLASKQWKNKKYKNEATALLADILHYEYNARTKTLTVGDWANSKSKYYNLMRTSDVMPEFFDNFYQATGDGRWLIIKKTMLKRLNELSHLHKSGLVPDFA
;
A
#
# COMPACT_ATOMS: atom_id res chain seq x y z
N MET A 1 45.74 -46.08 -7.12
CA MET A 1 45.36 -44.71 -7.55
C MET A 1 43.89 -44.55 -7.95
N LYS A 2 43.31 -45.44 -8.78
CA LYS A 2 41.91 -45.33 -9.26
C LYS A 2 40.84 -45.29 -8.13
N ARG A 3 40.95 -46.14 -7.10
CA ARG A 3 39.99 -46.24 -5.97
C ARG A 3 39.85 -44.94 -5.16
N ARG A 4 40.95 -44.20 -4.94
CA ARG A 4 40.94 -42.89 -4.28
C ARG A 4 40.24 -41.82 -5.11
N LYS A 5 40.42 -41.82 -6.44
CA LYS A 5 39.72 -40.89 -7.34
C LYS A 5 38.21 -41.11 -7.32
N TYR A 6 37.74 -42.37 -7.30
CA TYR A 6 36.31 -42.68 -7.20
C TYR A 6 35.70 -42.29 -5.84
N LEU A 7 36.46 -42.46 -4.75
CA LEU A 7 36.04 -42.02 -3.42
C LEU A 7 35.92 -40.49 -3.34
N SER A 8 36.90 -39.76 -3.89
CA SER A 8 36.83 -38.30 -3.99
C SER A 8 35.66 -37.83 -4.87
N LEU A 9 35.40 -38.51 -5.99
CA LEU A 9 34.25 -38.21 -6.85
C LEU A 9 32.93 -38.41 -6.10
N TYR A 10 32.80 -39.50 -5.35
CA TYR A 10 31.61 -39.81 -4.56
C TYR A 10 31.35 -38.74 -3.48
N ILE A 11 32.39 -38.34 -2.75
CA ILE A 11 32.28 -37.28 -1.74
C ILE A 11 31.85 -35.96 -2.38
N VAL A 12 32.45 -35.57 -3.51
CA VAL A 12 32.07 -34.35 -4.23
C VAL A 12 30.61 -34.40 -4.69
N THR A 13 30.14 -35.54 -5.21
CA THR A 13 28.74 -35.73 -5.62
C THR A 13 27.78 -35.62 -4.43
N VAL A 14 28.09 -36.25 -3.29
CA VAL A 14 27.26 -36.17 -2.08
C VAL A 14 27.18 -34.74 -1.56
N VAL A 15 28.31 -34.02 -1.51
CA VAL A 15 28.34 -32.62 -1.10
C VAL A 15 27.54 -31.74 -2.07
N ALA A 16 27.69 -31.96 -3.39
CA ALA A 16 26.92 -31.22 -4.39
C ALA A 16 25.41 -31.44 -4.25
N ILE A 17 24.97 -32.68 -4.02
CA ILE A 17 23.56 -33.01 -3.76
C ILE A 17 23.07 -32.34 -2.48
N PHE A 18 23.84 -32.41 -1.39
CA PHE A 18 23.47 -31.76 -0.14
C PHE A 18 23.34 -30.24 -0.28
N VAL A 19 24.30 -29.60 -0.96
CA VAL A 19 24.24 -28.15 -1.24
C VAL A 19 23.03 -27.81 -2.10
N ALA A 20 22.71 -28.62 -3.12
CA ALA A 20 21.52 -28.43 -3.96
C ALA A 20 20.22 -28.55 -3.15
N ILE A 21 20.12 -29.53 -2.25
CA ILE A 21 18.97 -29.70 -1.34
C ILE A 21 18.85 -28.50 -0.39
N MET A 22 19.96 -28.08 0.24
CA MET A 22 19.97 -26.93 1.15
C MET A 22 19.59 -25.63 0.44
N ALA A 23 20.07 -25.43 -0.78
CA ALA A 23 19.68 -24.29 -1.61
C ALA A 23 18.18 -24.35 -1.95
N TYR A 24 17.68 -25.50 -2.40
CA TYR A 24 16.26 -25.71 -2.69
C TYR A 24 15.38 -25.39 -1.47
N VAL A 25 15.68 -25.99 -0.31
CA VAL A 25 14.95 -25.76 0.94
C VAL A 25 14.99 -24.29 1.35
N ARG A 26 16.15 -23.62 1.24
CA ARG A 26 16.29 -22.20 1.60
C ARG A 26 15.39 -21.30 0.73
N PHE A 27 15.38 -21.52 -0.59
CA PHE A 27 14.59 -20.73 -1.53
C PHE A 27 13.09 -21.02 -1.40
N ASP A 28 12.73 -22.30 -1.29
CA ASP A 28 11.33 -22.74 -1.18
C ASP A 28 10.72 -22.30 0.15
N ASN A 29 11.43 -22.46 1.27
CA ASN A 29 10.95 -22.06 2.60
C ASN A 29 10.65 -20.55 2.66
N SER A 30 11.52 -19.71 2.07
CA SER A 30 11.28 -18.25 2.06
C SER A 30 10.04 -17.87 1.25
N ARG A 31 9.75 -18.61 0.17
CA ARG A 31 8.57 -18.41 -0.66
C ARG A 31 7.31 -18.87 0.06
N GLU A 32 7.33 -20.07 0.64
CA GLU A 32 6.19 -20.63 1.35
C GLU A 32 5.87 -19.88 2.65
N VAL A 33 6.87 -19.38 3.40
CA VAL A 33 6.63 -18.53 4.57
C VAL A 33 5.88 -17.25 4.18
N ARG A 34 6.31 -16.57 3.10
CA ARG A 34 5.62 -15.36 2.61
C ARG A 34 4.20 -15.66 2.11
N ARG A 35 4.04 -16.75 1.36
CA ARG A 35 2.73 -17.19 0.87
C ARG A 35 1.79 -17.54 2.02
N SER A 36 2.29 -18.30 2.99
CA SER A 36 1.57 -18.66 4.21
C SER A 36 1.15 -17.39 4.96
N PHE A 37 2.06 -16.45 5.18
CA PHE A 37 1.73 -15.18 5.83
C PHE A 37 0.63 -14.40 5.09
N TYR A 38 0.71 -14.30 3.76
CA TYR A 38 -0.34 -13.69 2.93
C TYR A 38 -1.70 -14.37 3.12
N LEU A 39 -1.75 -15.70 3.05
CA LEU A 39 -3.00 -16.46 3.21
C LEU A 39 -3.59 -16.32 4.62
N HIS A 40 -2.74 -16.32 5.65
CA HIS A 40 -3.18 -16.07 7.02
C HIS A 40 -3.72 -14.64 7.16
N TRP A 41 -2.97 -13.64 6.68
CA TRP A 41 -3.42 -12.25 6.70
C TRP A 41 -4.77 -12.09 5.99
N GLN A 42 -4.94 -12.68 4.80
CA GLN A 42 -6.19 -12.63 4.06
C GLN A 42 -7.35 -13.23 4.89
N ARG A 43 -7.12 -14.39 5.51
CA ARG A 43 -8.13 -15.06 6.34
C ARG A 43 -8.53 -14.26 7.58
N TYR A 44 -7.59 -13.57 8.23
CA TYR A 44 -7.85 -12.88 9.50
C TYR A 44 -8.37 -11.46 9.32
N TYR A 45 -7.92 -10.74 8.28
CA TYR A 45 -8.18 -9.32 8.14
C TYR A 45 -9.11 -8.98 6.97
N VAL A 46 -9.17 -9.80 5.92
CA VAL A 46 -10.02 -9.49 4.76
C VAL A 46 -11.41 -10.05 4.97
N VAL A 47 -12.40 -9.16 4.95
CA VAL A 47 -13.82 -9.50 5.09
C VAL A 47 -14.48 -9.41 3.73
N GLU A 48 -15.11 -10.50 3.31
CA GLU A 48 -15.94 -10.55 2.11
C GLU A 48 -17.37 -10.13 2.42
N MET A 49 -17.92 -9.27 1.57
CA MET A 49 -19.31 -8.83 1.60
C MET A 49 -20.11 -9.52 0.50
N LYS A 50 -21.42 -9.66 0.70
CA LYS A 50 -22.32 -10.28 -0.28
C LYS A 50 -22.40 -9.54 -1.63
N SER A 51 -21.92 -8.30 -1.70
CA SER A 51 -22.01 -7.39 -2.86
C SER A 51 -20.76 -7.41 -3.75
N ASP A 52 -19.98 -8.49 -3.75
CA ASP A 52 -18.71 -8.59 -4.50
C ASP A 52 -17.71 -7.48 -4.11
N GLU A 53 -17.69 -7.18 -2.81
CA GLU A 53 -16.80 -6.21 -2.17
C GLU A 53 -16.00 -6.92 -1.08
N LYS A 54 -14.72 -6.57 -0.96
CA LYS A 54 -13.85 -6.99 0.14
C LYS A 54 -13.30 -5.75 0.82
N TYR A 55 -13.16 -5.80 2.14
CA TYR A 55 -12.47 -4.75 2.89
C TYR A 55 -11.53 -5.33 3.93
N VAL A 56 -10.55 -4.52 4.34
CA VAL A 56 -9.64 -4.87 5.43
C VAL A 56 -10.23 -4.40 6.76
N ASN A 57 -10.56 -5.34 7.64
CA ASN A 57 -11.03 -5.05 8.98
C ASN A 57 -9.85 -4.71 9.91
N THR A 58 -9.89 -3.52 10.50
CA THR A 58 -8.83 -2.98 11.36
C THR A 58 -9.17 -3.04 12.85
N THR A 59 -10.29 -3.65 13.23
CA THR A 59 -10.63 -3.89 14.64
C THR A 59 -10.46 -5.36 15.04
N PRO A 60 -9.87 -5.64 16.22
CA PRO A 60 -9.81 -7.00 16.74
C PRO A 60 -11.19 -7.45 17.22
N HIS A 61 -11.62 -8.62 16.74
CA HIS A 61 -12.68 -9.49 17.29
C HIS A 61 -13.84 -8.81 18.05
N THR A 62 -14.55 -7.89 17.41
CA THR A 62 -15.76 -7.27 17.96
C THR A 62 -16.90 -7.31 16.94
N ASP A 63 -18.14 -7.14 17.40
CA ASP A 63 -19.33 -6.97 16.55
C ASP A 63 -19.30 -5.65 15.74
N LYS A 64 -18.29 -4.81 15.96
CA LYS A 64 -18.05 -3.56 15.26
C LYS A 64 -16.83 -3.71 14.38
N LYS A 65 -17.04 -3.82 13.07
CA LYS A 65 -15.95 -3.88 12.10
C LYS A 65 -15.64 -2.47 11.60
N VAL A 66 -14.36 -2.18 11.42
CA VAL A 66 -13.91 -0.87 10.91
C VAL A 66 -13.03 -1.12 9.71
N ALA A 67 -13.32 -0.43 8.61
CA ALA A 67 -12.42 -0.31 7.47
C ALA A 67 -11.83 1.10 7.49
N LEU A 68 -10.51 1.20 7.55
CA LEU A 68 -9.78 2.45 7.35
C LEU A 68 -9.28 2.52 5.91
N SER A 69 -9.18 3.72 5.33
CA SER A 69 -8.56 3.89 4.00
C SER A 69 -7.12 3.38 3.98
N GLU A 70 -6.38 3.56 5.08
CA GLU A 70 -5.03 3.00 5.29
C GLU A 70 -5.05 1.46 5.12
N GLY A 71 -5.87 0.77 5.91
CA GLY A 71 -6.00 -0.68 5.85
C GLY A 71 -6.46 -1.15 4.48
N GLN A 72 -7.38 -0.43 3.84
CA GLN A 72 -7.85 -0.75 2.49
C GLN A 72 -6.72 -0.61 1.45
N GLY A 73 -5.95 0.48 1.52
CA GLY A 73 -4.78 0.72 0.68
C GLY A 73 -3.74 -0.39 0.84
N TYR A 74 -3.41 -0.78 2.06
CA TYR A 74 -2.53 -1.94 2.32
C TYR A 74 -3.09 -3.22 1.72
N GLY A 75 -4.39 -3.48 1.87
CA GLY A 75 -5.00 -4.69 1.33
C GLY A 75 -4.93 -4.75 -0.20
N MET A 76 -5.24 -3.64 -0.87
CA MET A 76 -5.13 -3.54 -2.33
C MET A 76 -3.68 -3.72 -2.79
N TYR A 77 -2.73 -3.09 -2.10
CA TYR A 77 -1.30 -3.19 -2.41
C TYR A 77 -0.79 -4.63 -2.25
N ILE A 78 -1.11 -5.27 -1.12
CA ILE A 78 -0.76 -6.68 -0.86
C ILE A 78 -1.37 -7.60 -1.90
N ALA A 79 -2.64 -7.41 -2.29
CA ALA A 79 -3.30 -8.22 -3.31
C ALA A 79 -2.62 -8.09 -4.69
N ALA A 80 -2.20 -6.88 -5.07
CA ALA A 80 -1.46 -6.67 -6.32
C ALA A 80 -0.10 -7.39 -6.30
N LEU A 81 0.66 -7.27 -5.20
CA LEU A 81 1.95 -7.97 -5.04
C LEU A 81 1.78 -9.50 -5.00
N ALA A 82 0.72 -9.99 -4.37
CA ALA A 82 0.41 -11.42 -4.33
C ALA A 82 0.10 -11.95 -5.74
N ALA A 83 -0.59 -11.16 -6.56
CA ALA A 83 -0.86 -11.51 -7.95
C ALA A 83 0.41 -11.57 -8.82
N GLU A 84 1.34 -10.63 -8.65
CA GLU A 84 2.67 -10.68 -9.32
C GLU A 84 3.41 -11.99 -9.01
N ARG A 85 3.22 -12.52 -7.79
CA ARG A 85 3.81 -13.78 -7.31
C ARG A 85 2.99 -15.03 -7.62
N LYS A 86 1.87 -14.88 -8.36
CA LYS A 86 0.91 -15.94 -8.69
C LYS A 86 0.26 -16.60 -7.45
N TRP A 87 0.06 -15.82 -6.39
CA TRP A 87 -0.61 -16.25 -5.15
C TRP A 87 -2.03 -15.72 -5.00
N GLY A 88 -2.35 -14.60 -5.65
CA GLY A 88 -3.67 -13.98 -5.64
C GLY A 88 -4.27 -13.91 -7.04
N HIS A 89 -5.60 -13.74 -7.11
CA HIS A 89 -6.33 -13.59 -8.36
C HIS A 89 -6.75 -12.14 -8.60
N GLN A 90 -6.97 -11.76 -9.86
CA GLN A 90 -7.47 -10.43 -10.20
C GLN A 90 -8.78 -10.10 -9.49
N LYS A 91 -9.65 -11.11 -9.31
CA LYS A 91 -10.92 -10.96 -8.61
C LYS A 91 -10.75 -10.50 -7.16
N ASP A 92 -9.71 -10.96 -6.45
CA ASP A 92 -9.47 -10.52 -5.07
C ASP A 92 -9.17 -9.02 -5.01
N PHE A 93 -8.35 -8.53 -5.93
CA PHE A 93 -8.04 -7.11 -6.06
C PHE A 93 -9.27 -6.30 -6.48
N GLU A 94 -10.06 -6.82 -7.44
CA GLU A 94 -11.26 -6.16 -7.91
C GLU A 94 -12.30 -5.97 -6.79
N GLN A 95 -12.52 -6.99 -5.96
CA GLN A 95 -13.43 -6.88 -4.82
C GLN A 95 -12.96 -5.83 -3.79
N LEU A 96 -11.64 -5.73 -3.54
CA LEU A 96 -11.08 -4.66 -2.70
C LEU A 96 -11.25 -3.27 -3.35
N ASN A 97 -11.03 -3.17 -4.66
CA ASN A 97 -11.23 -1.94 -5.42
C ASN A 97 -12.69 -1.49 -5.43
N ASN A 98 -13.64 -2.42 -5.55
CA ASN A 98 -15.07 -2.13 -5.51
C ASN A 98 -15.48 -1.48 -4.18
N PHE A 99 -14.95 -1.98 -3.06
CA PHE A 99 -15.19 -1.39 -1.75
C PHE A 99 -14.63 0.04 -1.68
N TYR A 100 -13.40 0.27 -2.15
CA TYR A 100 -12.80 1.61 -2.25
C TYR A 100 -13.69 2.56 -3.08
N LEU A 101 -14.06 2.17 -4.31
CA LEU A 101 -14.83 3.00 -5.23
C LEU A 101 -16.20 3.43 -4.66
N LYS A 102 -16.82 2.55 -3.86
CA LYS A 102 -18.09 2.83 -3.17
C LYS A 102 -17.92 3.81 -2.01
N HIS A 103 -16.81 3.70 -1.28
CA HIS A 103 -16.49 4.49 -0.09
C HIS A 103 -15.60 5.71 -0.37
N ARG A 104 -15.61 6.21 -1.61
CA ARG A 104 -14.95 7.48 -1.95
C ARG A 104 -15.52 8.66 -1.18
N ASP A 105 -14.68 9.63 -0.86
CA ASP A 105 -15.08 10.83 -0.15
C ASP A 105 -15.83 11.83 -1.03
N THR A 106 -16.49 12.79 -0.40
CA THR A 106 -17.20 13.88 -1.08
C THR A 106 -16.77 15.23 -0.52
N VAL A 107 -16.00 15.97 -1.32
CA VAL A 107 -15.50 17.29 -0.96
C VAL A 107 -16.38 18.35 -1.63
N ASN A 108 -16.96 19.26 -0.85
CA ASN A 108 -17.83 20.34 -1.36
C ASN A 108 -18.97 19.86 -2.28
N LYS A 109 -19.66 18.77 -1.90
CA LYS A 109 -20.74 18.13 -2.68
C LYS A 109 -20.29 17.47 -4.00
N LYS A 110 -18.98 17.41 -4.28
CA LYS A 110 -18.41 16.70 -5.42
C LYS A 110 -17.82 15.37 -4.96
N LYS A 111 -18.25 14.27 -5.59
CA LYS A 111 -17.64 12.94 -5.38
C LYS A 111 -16.23 12.96 -5.95
N THR A 112 -15.23 12.68 -5.13
CA THR A 112 -13.82 12.65 -5.53
C THR A 112 -13.38 11.20 -5.79
N MET A 113 -12.11 11.01 -6.12
CA MET A 113 -11.42 9.73 -6.15
C MET A 113 -10.78 9.39 -4.79
N LEU A 114 -10.65 10.34 -3.87
CA LEU A 114 -10.15 10.06 -2.51
C LEU A 114 -11.09 9.09 -1.79
N MET A 115 -10.57 8.31 -0.84
CA MET A 115 -11.36 7.41 0.00
C MET A 115 -11.71 8.08 1.32
N SER A 116 -12.97 7.95 1.76
CA SER A 116 -13.34 8.32 3.13
C SER A 116 -12.49 7.51 4.11
N TRP A 117 -11.83 8.20 5.05
CA TRP A 117 -10.77 7.58 5.86
C TRP A 117 -11.26 6.45 6.78
N ARG A 118 -12.55 6.45 7.14
CA ARG A 118 -13.13 5.46 8.05
C ARG A 118 -14.57 5.11 7.69
N ALA A 119 -14.82 3.80 7.59
CA ALA A 119 -16.12 3.19 7.47
C ALA A 119 -16.33 2.20 8.62
N ILE A 120 -17.47 2.32 9.33
CA ILE A 120 -17.80 1.50 10.49
C ILE A 120 -19.04 0.69 10.17
N GLU A 121 -18.92 -0.63 10.27
CA GLU A 121 -20.03 -1.56 10.17
C GLU A 121 -20.45 -2.02 11.57
N LYS A 122 -21.75 -1.88 11.88
CA LYS A 122 -22.35 -2.40 13.11
C LYS A 122 -23.75 -2.95 12.80
N LYS A 123 -23.92 -4.26 12.98
CA LYS A 123 -25.21 -4.97 12.79
C LYS A 123 -25.84 -4.72 11.41
N GLY A 124 -25.04 -4.77 10.37
CA GLY A 124 -25.42 -4.59 8.96
C GLY A 124 -25.56 -3.12 8.52
N LYS A 125 -25.33 -2.14 9.40
CA LYS A 125 -25.41 -0.72 9.08
C LYS A 125 -24.02 -0.11 8.97
N TRP A 126 -23.82 0.69 7.93
CA TRP A 126 -22.57 1.40 7.67
C TRP A 126 -22.67 2.88 8.07
N SER A 127 -21.66 3.36 8.77
CA SER A 127 -21.43 4.77 9.06
C SER A 127 -20.09 5.16 8.43
N ILE A 128 -20.14 6.13 7.51
CA ILE A 128 -18.98 6.58 6.73
C ILE A 128 -18.62 7.98 7.18
N ASP A 129 -17.38 8.16 7.63
CA ASP A 129 -16.89 9.46 8.02
C ASP A 129 -16.56 10.31 6.79
N LYS A 130 -16.67 11.63 6.94
CA LYS A 130 -16.18 12.58 5.94
C LYS A 130 -14.66 12.68 6.01
N ASN A 131 -14.07 13.18 4.93
CA ASN A 131 -12.66 13.47 4.76
C ASN A 131 -11.82 12.24 4.42
N SER A 132 -10.70 12.50 3.77
CA SER A 132 -9.68 11.53 3.41
C SER A 132 -8.56 11.43 4.45
N ALA A 133 -7.71 10.41 4.25
CA ALA A 133 -6.41 10.31 4.88
C ALA A 133 -5.39 9.93 3.80
N THR A 134 -4.38 10.79 3.64
CA THR A 134 -3.51 10.80 2.46
C THR A 134 -2.68 9.52 2.31
N ASP A 135 -2.23 8.92 3.42
CA ASP A 135 -1.57 7.62 3.44
C ASP A 135 -2.40 6.52 2.77
N GLY A 136 -3.70 6.43 3.09
CA GLY A 136 -4.61 5.48 2.45
C GLY A 136 -4.72 5.71 0.95
N ASP A 137 -4.90 6.97 0.54
CA ASP A 137 -5.02 7.33 -0.88
C ASP A 137 -3.72 7.07 -1.66
N LEU A 138 -2.55 7.34 -1.08
CA LEU A 138 -1.25 7.02 -1.68
C LEU A 138 -1.09 5.51 -1.93
N PHE A 139 -1.43 4.68 -0.95
CA PHE A 139 -1.37 3.22 -1.10
C PHE A 139 -2.37 2.70 -2.13
N ILE A 140 -3.60 3.23 -2.16
CA ILE A 140 -4.61 2.87 -3.17
C ILE A 140 -4.11 3.22 -4.57
N ALA A 141 -3.55 4.42 -4.77
CA ALA A 141 -3.02 4.85 -6.07
C ALA A 141 -1.87 3.93 -6.53
N GLN A 142 -0.92 3.62 -5.62
CA GLN A 142 0.18 2.71 -5.94
C GLN A 142 -0.33 1.29 -6.28
N ALA A 143 -1.30 0.78 -5.51
CA ALA A 143 -1.90 -0.52 -5.75
C ALA A 143 -2.59 -0.60 -7.12
N LEU A 144 -3.31 0.45 -7.53
CA LEU A 144 -3.95 0.55 -8.85
C LEU A 144 -2.92 0.59 -9.99
N LEU A 145 -1.77 1.24 -9.81
CA LEU A 145 -0.69 1.22 -10.79
C LEU A 145 -0.07 -0.18 -10.94
N LEU A 146 0.19 -0.87 -9.82
CA LEU A 146 0.67 -2.26 -9.84
C LEU A 146 -0.34 -3.18 -10.52
N ALA A 147 -1.62 -3.06 -10.17
CA ALA A 147 -2.71 -3.81 -10.78
C ALA A 147 -2.79 -3.59 -12.30
N SER A 148 -2.67 -2.33 -12.75
CA SER A 148 -2.66 -2.01 -14.17
C SER A 148 -1.51 -2.70 -14.89
N LYS A 149 -0.31 -2.71 -14.31
CA LYS A 149 0.86 -3.38 -14.86
C LYS A 149 0.68 -4.90 -14.90
N GLN A 150 0.22 -5.49 -13.79
CA GLN A 150 0.08 -6.94 -13.63
C GLN A 150 -0.94 -7.53 -14.60
N TRP A 151 -2.08 -6.87 -14.79
CA TRP A 151 -3.17 -7.38 -15.62
C TRP A 151 -3.32 -6.67 -16.97
N LYS A 152 -2.42 -5.73 -17.30
CA LYS A 152 -2.50 -4.87 -18.50
C LYS A 152 -3.86 -4.18 -18.64
N ASN A 153 -4.49 -3.86 -17.50
CA ASN A 153 -5.84 -3.32 -17.47
C ASN A 153 -5.82 -1.79 -17.37
N LYS A 154 -6.33 -1.12 -18.42
CA LYS A 154 -6.38 0.35 -18.50
C LYS A 154 -7.35 0.96 -17.48
N LYS A 155 -8.36 0.22 -17.02
CA LYS A 155 -9.30 0.69 -15.98
C LYS A 155 -8.55 1.14 -14.72
N TYR A 156 -7.67 0.28 -14.20
CA TYR A 156 -6.88 0.60 -13.01
C TYR A 156 -5.90 1.75 -13.23
N LYS A 157 -5.32 1.89 -14.44
CA LYS A 157 -4.49 3.07 -14.77
C LYS A 157 -5.32 4.35 -14.69
N ASN A 158 -6.50 4.35 -15.30
CA ASN A 158 -7.37 5.53 -15.32
C ASN A 158 -7.82 5.91 -13.89
N GLU A 159 -8.21 4.92 -13.09
CA GLU A 159 -8.56 5.11 -11.67
C GLU A 159 -7.37 5.68 -10.89
N ALA A 160 -6.16 5.13 -11.07
CA ALA A 160 -4.95 5.65 -10.42
C ALA A 160 -4.67 7.09 -10.83
N THR A 161 -4.70 7.41 -12.13
CA THR A 161 -4.43 8.78 -12.61
C THR A 161 -5.44 9.79 -12.11
N ALA A 162 -6.72 9.40 -12.00
CA ALA A 162 -7.76 10.26 -11.46
C ALA A 162 -7.59 10.48 -9.94
N LEU A 163 -7.23 9.43 -9.19
CA LEU A 163 -6.88 9.53 -7.77
C LEU A 163 -5.66 10.43 -7.55
N LEU A 164 -4.59 10.24 -8.31
CA LEU A 164 -3.37 11.07 -8.21
C LEU A 164 -3.66 12.55 -8.51
N ALA A 165 -4.55 12.84 -9.46
CA ALA A 165 -4.99 14.21 -9.73
C ALA A 165 -5.75 14.80 -8.54
N ASP A 166 -6.63 14.02 -7.90
CA ASP A 166 -7.37 14.46 -6.72
C ASP A 166 -6.47 14.61 -5.48
N ILE A 167 -5.48 13.74 -5.25
CA ILE A 167 -4.47 13.91 -4.19
C ILE A 167 -3.75 15.25 -4.36
N LEU A 168 -3.28 15.56 -5.57
CA LEU A 168 -2.61 16.84 -5.84
C LEU A 168 -3.52 18.07 -5.78
N HIS A 169 -4.85 17.87 -5.87
CA HIS A 169 -5.82 18.96 -5.81
C HIS A 169 -6.29 19.23 -4.38
N TYR A 170 -6.55 18.18 -3.60
CA TYR A 170 -7.18 18.26 -2.28
C TYR A 170 -6.19 18.05 -1.12
N GLU A 171 -5.12 17.29 -1.32
CA GLU A 171 -4.19 16.85 -0.26
C GLU A 171 -2.77 17.41 -0.44
N TYR A 172 -2.63 18.57 -1.08
CA TYR A 172 -1.35 19.19 -1.37
C TYR A 172 -1.26 20.60 -0.81
N ASN A 173 -0.18 20.87 -0.06
CA ASN A 173 0.15 22.19 0.42
C ASN A 173 1.10 22.87 -0.58
N ALA A 174 0.56 23.80 -1.38
CA ALA A 174 1.33 24.54 -2.39
C ALA A 174 2.41 25.47 -1.81
N ARG A 175 2.27 25.91 -0.54
CA ARG A 175 3.24 26.78 0.13
C ARG A 175 4.47 25.98 0.58
N THR A 176 4.26 24.86 1.25
CA THR A 176 5.35 24.01 1.74
C THR A 176 5.86 23.06 0.67
N LYS A 177 5.07 22.80 -0.37
CA LYS A 177 5.31 21.80 -1.43
C LYS A 177 5.37 20.37 -0.88
N THR A 178 4.57 20.10 0.15
CA THR A 178 4.39 18.78 0.77
C THR A 178 2.94 18.32 0.62
N LEU A 179 2.71 17.02 0.80
CA LEU A 179 1.35 16.52 1.00
C LEU A 179 0.84 16.95 2.38
N THR A 180 -0.47 17.15 2.50
CA THR A 180 -1.16 17.32 3.78
C THR A 180 -1.53 15.94 4.33
N VAL A 181 -2.03 15.87 5.56
CA VAL A 181 -2.42 14.58 6.21
C VAL A 181 -3.80 14.06 5.77
N GLY A 182 -4.47 14.81 4.90
CA GLY A 182 -5.82 14.59 4.40
C GLY A 182 -6.38 15.87 3.77
N ASP A 183 -7.51 15.77 3.07
CA ASP A 183 -8.18 16.89 2.39
C ASP A 183 -8.71 17.99 3.33
N TRP A 184 -8.98 17.60 4.59
CA TRP A 184 -9.42 18.47 5.67
C TRP A 184 -8.30 19.36 6.23
N ALA A 185 -7.04 19.00 6.01
CA ALA A 185 -5.87 19.78 6.40
C ALA A 185 -5.48 20.79 5.31
N ASN A 186 -6.46 21.56 4.81
CA ASN A 186 -6.27 22.56 3.74
C ASN A 186 -5.89 23.96 4.27
N SER A 187 -5.75 24.94 3.37
CA SER A 187 -5.26 26.30 3.67
C SER A 187 -6.07 27.10 4.70
N LYS A 188 -7.31 26.69 5.00
CA LYS A 188 -8.15 27.29 6.04
C LYS A 188 -8.03 26.59 7.39
N SER A 189 -7.31 25.47 7.45
CA SER A 189 -7.11 24.65 8.63
C SER A 189 -5.82 25.05 9.35
N LYS A 190 -5.84 25.03 10.69
CA LYS A 190 -4.62 25.18 11.50
C LYS A 190 -3.61 24.05 11.27
N TYR A 191 -4.04 22.95 10.66
CA TYR A 191 -3.22 21.79 10.34
C TYR A 191 -2.64 21.84 8.92
N TYR A 192 -2.76 22.95 8.19
CA TYR A 192 -2.29 23.03 6.80
C TYR A 192 -0.81 22.69 6.63
N ASN A 193 0.01 23.07 7.60
CA ASN A 193 1.45 22.82 7.59
C ASN A 193 1.83 21.54 8.35
N LEU A 194 0.86 20.79 8.88
CA LEU A 194 1.11 19.54 9.58
C LEU A 194 1.57 18.49 8.57
N MET A 195 2.74 17.92 8.81
CA MET A 195 3.25 16.81 8.02
C MET A 195 3.27 15.55 8.89
N ARG A 196 2.67 14.46 8.38
CA ARG A 196 2.82 13.13 8.97
C ARG A 196 4.01 12.44 8.33
N THR A 197 5.00 12.05 9.13
CA THR A 197 6.29 11.58 8.59
C THR A 197 6.21 10.21 7.93
N SER A 198 5.24 9.38 8.32
CA SER A 198 4.96 8.10 7.66
C SER A 198 4.44 8.24 6.22
N ASP A 199 3.98 9.42 5.82
CA ASP A 199 3.45 9.67 4.47
C ASP A 199 4.57 9.96 3.45
N VAL A 200 5.83 10.00 3.90
CA VAL A 200 7.00 10.19 3.03
C VAL A 200 7.33 8.89 2.31
N MET A 201 6.71 8.69 1.14
CA MET A 201 6.84 7.47 0.34
C MET A 201 7.60 7.75 -0.98
N PRO A 202 8.94 7.88 -0.96
CA PRO A 202 9.71 8.37 -2.10
C PRO A 202 9.61 7.50 -3.36
N GLU A 203 9.53 6.18 -3.21
CA GLU A 203 9.35 5.27 -4.34
C GLU A 203 7.97 5.44 -4.98
N PHE A 204 6.92 5.66 -4.17
CA PHE A 204 5.57 5.88 -4.67
C PHE A 204 5.53 7.18 -5.46
N PHE A 205 6.15 8.25 -4.95
CA PHE A 205 6.22 9.52 -5.66
C PHE A 205 6.95 9.41 -7.01
N ASP A 206 8.02 8.60 -7.12
CA ASP A 206 8.66 8.32 -8.41
C ASP A 206 7.68 7.60 -9.35
N ASN A 207 6.98 6.57 -8.87
CA ASN A 207 6.00 5.83 -9.66
C ASN A 207 4.84 6.72 -10.13
N PHE A 208 4.40 7.66 -9.29
CA PHE A 208 3.34 8.61 -9.63
C PHE A 208 3.78 9.60 -10.69
N TYR A 209 5.02 10.08 -10.62
CA TYR A 209 5.63 10.87 -11.70
C TYR A 209 5.67 10.07 -13.01
N GLN A 210 6.14 8.83 -12.98
CA GLN A 210 6.19 7.99 -14.19
C GLN A 210 4.79 7.72 -14.78
N ALA A 211 3.78 7.58 -13.93
CA ALA A 211 2.41 7.31 -14.37
C ALA A 211 1.71 8.55 -14.97
N THR A 212 2.04 9.75 -14.48
CA THR A 212 1.28 10.99 -14.77
C THR A 212 2.04 12.02 -15.59
N GLY A 213 3.38 12.02 -15.53
CA GLY A 213 4.23 13.09 -16.06
C GLY A 213 4.22 14.37 -15.21
N ASP A 214 3.49 14.42 -14.09
CA ASP A 214 3.36 15.62 -13.27
C ASP A 214 4.59 15.84 -12.38
N GLY A 215 5.41 16.85 -12.71
CA GLY A 215 6.64 17.16 -11.99
C GLY A 215 6.46 17.54 -10.52
N ARG A 216 5.24 17.84 -10.06
CA ARG A 216 4.96 18.09 -8.64
C ARG A 216 5.34 16.91 -7.76
N TRP A 217 5.19 15.67 -8.23
CA TRP A 217 5.58 14.47 -7.47
C TRP A 217 7.08 14.44 -7.15
N LEU A 218 7.94 14.87 -8.07
CA LEU A 218 9.38 14.96 -7.83
C LEU A 218 9.71 16.06 -6.81
N ILE A 219 8.98 17.17 -6.87
CA ILE A 219 9.12 18.29 -5.91
C ILE A 219 8.68 17.83 -4.51
N ILE A 220 7.53 17.16 -4.41
CA ILE A 220 6.99 16.57 -3.17
C ILE A 220 8.02 15.62 -2.56
N LYS A 221 8.52 14.65 -3.35
CA LYS A 221 9.56 13.71 -2.91
C LYS A 221 10.76 14.43 -2.33
N LYS A 222 11.35 15.37 -3.08
CA LYS A 222 12.54 16.12 -2.66
C LYS A 222 12.28 16.88 -1.35
N THR A 223 11.14 17.54 -1.26
CA THR A 223 10.79 18.42 -0.14
C THR A 223 10.51 17.61 1.12
N MET A 224 9.68 16.58 1.02
CA MET A 224 9.31 15.72 2.15
C MET A 224 10.51 14.90 2.64
N LEU A 225 11.38 14.38 1.76
CA LEU A 225 12.62 13.72 2.18
C LEU A 225 13.58 14.69 2.88
N LYS A 226 13.72 15.91 2.36
CA LYS A 226 14.55 16.93 3.02
C LYS A 226 14.03 17.20 4.44
N ARG A 227 12.72 17.36 4.61
CA ARG A 227 12.11 17.58 5.93
C ARG A 227 12.28 16.37 6.85
N LEU A 228 12.08 15.16 6.35
CA LEU A 228 12.31 13.93 7.10
C LEU A 228 13.76 13.82 7.59
N ASN A 229 14.71 14.16 6.73
CA ASN A 229 16.13 14.21 7.07
C ASN A 229 16.44 15.32 8.10
N GLU A 230 15.86 16.51 7.99
CA GLU A 230 16.01 17.55 9.02
C GLU A 230 15.49 17.07 10.38
N LEU A 231 14.31 16.42 10.41
CA LEU A 231 13.71 15.89 11.63
C LEU A 231 14.56 14.78 12.26
N SER A 232 15.14 13.89 11.46
CA SER A 232 15.99 12.82 11.99
C SER A 232 17.24 13.35 12.68
N HIS A 233 17.78 14.50 12.24
CA HIS A 233 18.94 15.14 12.88
C HIS A 233 18.62 15.82 14.22
N LEU A 234 17.33 16.00 14.56
CA LEU A 234 16.93 16.54 15.87
C LEU A 234 17.13 15.53 17.01
N HIS A 235 17.31 14.25 16.68
CA HIS A 235 17.49 13.18 17.65
C HIS A 235 18.70 12.32 17.29
N LYS A 236 19.56 11.99 18.27
CA LYS A 236 20.74 11.13 18.06
C LYS A 236 20.39 9.74 17.49
N SER A 237 19.18 9.26 17.72
CA SER A 237 18.68 7.98 17.22
C SER A 237 18.29 7.99 15.75
N GLY A 238 18.16 9.17 15.13
CA GLY A 238 17.60 9.31 13.78
C GLY A 238 16.09 9.07 13.69
N LEU A 239 15.40 8.86 14.83
CA LEU A 239 13.95 8.74 14.87
C LEU A 239 13.30 10.07 14.51
N VAL A 240 12.14 9.98 13.85
CA VAL A 240 11.31 11.10 13.45
C VAL A 240 10.00 11.07 14.23
N PRO A 241 9.38 12.22 14.53
CA PRO A 241 8.09 12.25 15.21
C PRO A 241 6.98 11.79 14.27
N ASP A 242 5.85 11.33 14.83
CA ASP A 242 4.66 11.00 14.04
C ASP A 242 4.19 12.20 13.19
N PHE A 243 4.23 13.41 13.78
CA PHE A 243 3.82 14.65 13.16
C PHE A 243 4.82 15.79 13.41
N ALA A 244 5.01 16.67 12.43
CA ALA A 244 5.94 17.81 12.48
C ALA A 244 5.55 18.99 11.59
#